data_AF-A0A4D8PQK9-F1
#
_entry.id   AF-A0A4D8PQK9-F1
#
_cell.length_a   1.000
_cell.length_b   1.000
_cell.length_c   1.000
_cell.angle_alpha   90.00
_cell.angle_beta   90.00
_cell.angle_gamma   90.00
#
_symmetry.space_group_name_H-M   'P 1'
#
loop_
_entity.id
_entity.type
_entity.pdbx_description
1 polymer ?
#
loop_
_entity_poly.entity_id
_entity_poly.type
_entity_poly.pdbx_seq_one_letter_code
_entity_poly.pdbx_strand_id
1 'polypeptide(L)'
;MTIRIEATTLQAIKARAARGHREWVFWNDRGGRGFAARFSGEAVKAAMLATGTRRKFFTVAADGNVAGWRWSAGIRMLRNAAIGC
;
A
#
# COMPACT_ATOMS: atom_id res chain seq x y z
N MET A 1 7.19 6.60 14.67
CA MET A 1 5.94 7.12 14.08
C MET A 1 5.03 5.93 13.89
N THR A 2 3.80 5.92 14.41
CA THR A 2 2.94 4.72 14.34
C THR A 2 2.06 4.79 13.10
N ILE A 3 2.24 3.87 12.14
CA ILE A 3 1.35 3.78 10.97
C ILE A 3 -0.08 3.41 11.40
N ARG A 4 -1.07 4.09 10.82
CA ARG A 4 -2.48 3.71 10.97
C ARG A 4 -2.88 2.79 9.82
N ILE A 5 -3.09 1.52 10.14
CA ILE A 5 -3.58 0.49 9.22
C ILE A 5 -5.08 0.34 9.44
N GLU A 6 -5.86 0.34 8.36
CA GLU A 6 -7.31 0.17 8.40
C GLU A 6 -7.76 -1.00 7.52
N ALA A 7 -8.74 -1.77 8.00
CA ALA A 7 -9.37 -2.82 7.20
C ALA A 7 -10.39 -2.19 6.24
N THR A 8 -10.27 -2.47 4.95
CA THR A 8 -11.06 -1.77 3.91
C THR A 8 -11.02 -2.50 2.58
N THR A 9 -11.77 -2.00 1.60
CA THR A 9 -11.78 -2.50 0.22
C THR A 9 -10.97 -1.60 -0.69
N LEU A 10 -10.48 -2.16 -1.79
CA LEU A 10 -9.73 -1.39 -2.79
C LEU A 10 -10.58 -0.24 -3.36
N GLN A 11 -11.86 -0.46 -3.61
CA GLN A 11 -12.76 0.56 -4.16
C GLN A 11 -12.93 1.75 -3.20
N ALA A 12 -13.07 1.49 -1.90
CA ALA A 12 -13.15 2.55 -0.89
C ALA A 12 -11.86 3.39 -0.86
N ILE A 13 -10.69 2.74 -0.96
CA ILE A 13 -9.40 3.45 -0.97
C ILE A 13 -9.17 4.23 -2.25
N LYS A 14 -9.58 3.73 -3.42
CA LYS A 14 -9.54 4.54 -4.67
C LYS A 14 -10.31 5.84 -4.51
N ALA A 15 -11.56 5.76 -4.02
CA ALA A 15 -12.40 6.92 -3.81
C ALA A 15 -11.83 7.88 -2.74
N ARG A 16 -11.16 7.34 -1.72
CA ARG A 16 -10.50 8.13 -0.66
C ARG A 16 -9.22 8.80 -1.16
N ALA A 17 -8.43 8.10 -1.96
CA ALA A 17 -7.21 8.63 -2.56
C ALA A 17 -7.52 9.80 -3.50
N ALA A 18 -8.51 9.62 -4.38
CA ALA A 18 -9.01 10.64 -5.30
C ALA A 18 -9.51 11.90 -4.57
N ARG A 19 -10.35 11.73 -3.55
CA ARG A 19 -10.90 12.86 -2.77
C ARG A 19 -9.87 13.54 -1.88
N GLY A 20 -8.94 12.77 -1.32
CA GLY A 20 -7.93 13.27 -0.41
C GLY A 20 -6.70 13.86 -1.11
N HIS A 21 -6.52 13.61 -2.41
CA HIS A 21 -5.30 13.92 -3.19
C HIS A 21 -4.03 13.35 -2.57
N ARG A 22 -4.10 12.10 -2.13
CA ARG A 22 -3.13 11.51 -1.21
C ARG A 22 -2.92 10.04 -1.54
N GLU A 23 -1.66 9.59 -1.61
CA GLU A 23 -1.31 8.21 -2.05
C GLU A 23 -1.42 7.16 -0.94
N TRP A 24 -1.90 5.97 -1.26
CA TRP A 24 -2.10 4.88 -0.29
C TRP A 24 -1.38 3.60 -0.72
N VAL A 25 -1.13 2.72 0.25
CA VAL A 25 -0.78 1.31 0.01
C VAL A 25 -1.99 0.48 0.38
N PHE A 26 -2.37 -0.47 -0.48
CA PHE A 26 -3.41 -1.45 -0.24
C PHE A 26 -2.86 -2.86 -0.40
N TRP A 27 -3.26 -3.78 0.46
CA TRP A 27 -2.86 -5.18 0.37
C TRP A 27 -3.93 -6.10 0.94
N ASN A 28 -3.89 -7.36 0.53
CA ASN A 28 -4.68 -8.41 1.16
C ASN A 28 -3.78 -9.25 2.06
N ASP A 29 -4.24 -9.55 3.28
CA ASP A 29 -3.57 -10.51 4.14
C ASP A 29 -3.65 -11.94 3.58
N ARG A 30 -3.09 -12.91 4.31
CA ARG A 30 -3.15 -14.33 3.93
C ARG A 30 -4.59 -14.85 3.78
N GLY A 31 -5.51 -14.38 4.63
CA GLY A 31 -6.94 -14.71 4.63
C GLY A 31 -7.77 -13.98 3.57
N GLY A 32 -7.16 -13.10 2.77
CA GLY A 32 -7.86 -12.35 1.72
C GLY A 32 -8.53 -11.07 2.21
N ARG A 33 -8.36 -10.69 3.48
CA ARG A 33 -8.90 -9.44 4.03
C ARG A 33 -8.05 -8.25 3.56
N GLY A 34 -8.73 -7.24 3.03
CA GLY A 34 -8.11 -6.01 2.53
C GLY A 34 -7.73 -5.06 3.66
N PHE A 35 -6.54 -4.49 3.56
CA PHE A 35 -5.99 -3.48 4.46
C PHE A 35 -5.37 -2.34 3.66
N ALA A 36 -5.36 -1.15 4.24
CA ALA A 36 -4.69 0.00 3.66
C ALA A 36 -4.03 0.89 4.69
N ALA A 37 -3.07 1.68 4.23
CA ALA A 37 -2.40 2.72 5.01
C ALA A 37 -1.89 3.84 4.08
N ARG A 38 -1.59 5.00 4.66
CA ARG A 38 -0.93 6.11 3.95
C ARG A 38 0.40 5.64 3.36
N PHE A 39 0.70 6.03 2.12
CA PHE A 39 1.94 5.67 1.46
C PHE A 39 3.14 6.16 2.29
N SER A 40 3.96 5.21 2.73
CA SER A 40 5.12 5.41 3.59
C SER A 40 5.98 4.15 3.56
N GLY A 41 7.28 4.26 3.91
CA GLY A 41 8.16 3.10 3.93
C GLY A 41 7.70 2.02 4.92
N GLU A 42 7.16 2.44 6.07
CA GLU A 42 6.58 1.54 7.07
C GLU A 42 5.33 0.81 6.54
N ALA A 43 4.44 1.50 5.81
CA ALA A 43 3.27 0.88 5.19
C ALA A 43 3.67 -0.14 4.11
N VAL A 44 4.68 0.16 3.30
CA VAL A 44 5.20 -0.79 2.31
C VAL A 44 5.78 -2.03 2.99
N LYS A 45 6.56 -1.86 4.07
CA LYS A 45 7.07 -2.99 4.87
C LYS A 45 5.93 -3.83 5.44
N ALA A 46 4.91 -3.21 6.02
CA ALA A 46 3.75 -3.91 6.56
C ALA A 46 2.99 -4.71 5.47
N ALA A 47 2.77 -4.09 4.30
CA ALA A 47 2.14 -4.75 3.17
C ALA A 47 2.95 -5.95 2.66
N MET A 48 4.28 -5.82 2.58
CA MET A 48 5.16 -6.94 2.21
C MET A 48 5.05 -8.08 3.21
N LEU A 49 5.19 -7.81 4.51
CA LEU A 49 5.11 -8.84 5.56
C LEU A 49 3.77 -9.57 5.57
N ALA A 50 2.66 -8.84 5.40
CA ALA A 50 1.32 -9.42 5.38
C ALA A 50 1.06 -10.28 4.13
N THR A 51 1.56 -9.87 2.96
CA THR A 51 1.29 -10.55 1.69
C THR A 51 2.15 -11.79 1.46
N GLY A 52 3.38 -11.84 2.00
CA GLY A 52 4.30 -12.93 1.70
C GLY A 52 5.00 -12.76 0.34
N THR A 53 6.12 -13.45 0.12
CA THR A 53 7.02 -13.25 -1.04
C THR A 53 6.41 -13.56 -2.40
N ARG A 54 5.28 -14.28 -2.41
CA ARG A 54 4.58 -14.73 -3.63
C ARG A 54 3.37 -13.87 -4.02
N ARG A 55 2.87 -12.99 -3.15
CA ARG A 55 1.70 -12.16 -3.43
C ARG A 55 2.09 -10.74 -3.82
N LYS A 56 1.09 -9.98 -4.28
CA LYS A 56 1.22 -8.58 -4.68
C LYS A 56 0.62 -7.68 -3.59
N PHE A 57 1.18 -6.49 -3.47
CA PHE A 57 0.53 -5.34 -2.83
C PHE A 57 0.32 -4.25 -3.89
N PHE A 58 -0.45 -3.22 -3.56
CA PHE A 58 -0.86 -2.20 -4.50
C PHE A 58 -0.55 -0.81 -3.94
N THR A 59 -0.13 0.09 -4.80
CA THR A 59 -0.15 1.53 -4.53
C THR A 59 -1.37 2.13 -5.20
N VAL A 60 -2.04 3.03 -4.51
CA VAL A 60 -3.18 3.78 -5.02
C VAL A 60 -2.78 5.25 -5.06
N ALA A 61 -2.63 5.79 -6.27
CA ALA A 61 -2.23 7.16 -6.50
C ALA A 61 -3.34 8.14 -6.10
N ALA A 62 -2.97 9.42 -5.98
CA ALA A 62 -3.87 10.50 -5.55
C ALA A 62 -5.05 10.75 -6.50
N ASP A 63 -5.03 10.20 -7.71
CA ASP A 63 -6.12 10.24 -8.71
C ASP A 63 -6.98 8.96 -8.69
N GLY A 64 -6.67 7.99 -7.82
CA GLY A 64 -7.34 6.70 -7.75
C GLY A 64 -6.77 5.61 -8.67
N ASN A 65 -5.72 5.91 -9.44
CA ASN A 65 -5.01 4.91 -10.23
C ASN A 65 -4.30 3.88 -9.35
N VAL A 66 -4.21 2.64 -9.81
CA VAL A 66 -3.65 1.53 -9.03
C VAL A 66 -2.51 0.87 -9.77
N ALA A 67 -1.37 0.74 -9.09
CA ALA A 67 -0.22 -0.02 -9.57
C ALA A 67 0.01 -1.22 -8.65
N GLY A 68 0.17 -2.41 -9.23
CA GLY A 68 0.42 -3.65 -8.49
C GLY A 68 1.91 -3.99 -8.46
N TRP A 69 2.41 -4.34 -7.27
CA TRP A 69 3.83 -4.55 -7.02
C TRP A 69 4.11 -5.91 -6.40
N ARG A 70 5.20 -6.52 -6.82
CA ARG A 70 5.76 -7.74 -6.21
C ARG A 70 6.79 -7.35 -5.14
N TRP A 71 7.15 -8.31 -4.30
CA TRP A 71 8.12 -8.12 -3.22
C TRP A 71 9.46 -7.49 -3.67
N SER A 72 10.00 -7.90 -4.83
CA SER A 72 11.24 -7.34 -5.38
C SER A 72 11.12 -5.84 -5.71
N ALA A 73 9.95 -5.39 -6.18
CA ALA A 73 9.67 -3.98 -6.38
C ALA A 73 9.56 -3.24 -5.03
N GLY A 74 8.94 -3.85 -4.03
CA GLY A 74 8.90 -3.30 -2.66
C GLY A 74 10.29 -3.07 -2.06
N ILE A 75 11.23 -3.99 -2.25
CA ILE A 75 12.63 -3.80 -1.83
C ILE A 75 13.26 -2.58 -2.52
N ARG A 76 13.02 -2.40 -3.82
CA ARG A 76 13.51 -1.22 -4.56
C ARG A 76 12.89 0.08 -4.06
N MET A 77 11.58 0.07 -3.78
CA MET A 77 10.88 1.24 -3.22
C MET A 77 11.48 1.66 -1.87
N LEU A 78 11.74 0.69 -0.99
CA LEU A 78 12.35 0.95 0.31
C LEU A 78 13.81 1.41 0.22
N ARG A 79 14.58 0.85 -0.72
CA ARG A 79 15.99 1.24 -0.94
C ARG A 79 16.13 2.62 -1.57
N ASN A 80 15.28 2.95 -2.53
CA ASN A 80 15.38 4.20 -3.26
C ASN A 80 14.84 5.40 -2.47
N ALA A 81 14.16 5.16 -1.33
CA ALA A 81 13.65 6.16 -0.39
C ALA A 81 13.07 7.44 -1.03
N ALA A 82 12.49 7.33 -2.23
CA ALA A 82 11.56 8.29 -2.81
C ALA A 82 10.18 8.21 -2.13
N ILE A 83 10.07 7.41 -1.07
CA ILE A 83 8.89 7.32 -0.23
C ILE A 83 9.02 8.45 0.80
N GLY A 84 8.46 9.61 0.45
CA GLY A 84 8.62 10.88 1.13
C GLY A 84 8.66 10.79 2.65
N CYS A 85 9.74 11.36 3.20
CA CYS A 85 9.77 11.98 4.51
C CYS A 85 8.77 13.14 4.59
#